data_AF-A0A9D4QER2-F1
#
_entry.id   AF-A0A9D4QER2-F1
#
_cell.length_a   1.000
_cell.length_b   1.000
_cell.length_c   1.000
_cell.angle_alpha   90.00
_cell.angle_beta   90.00
_cell.angle_gamma   90.00
#
_symmetry.space_group_name_H-M   'P 1'
#
loop_
_entity.id
_entity.type
_entity.pdbx_description
1 polymer ?
#
loop_
_entity_poly.entity_id
_entity_poly.type
_entity_poly.pdbx_seq_one_letter_code
_entity_poly.pdbx_strand_id
1 'polypeptide(L)' 'MCAKARTIVGYYKRSSTGRARLQEIKKQLSVDPPLELVQDVPMRWNSEFAMLARLLKLKTAVTIDLTKND' A
#
# COMPACT_ATOMS: atom_id res chain seq x y z
N MET A 1 -13.34 2.99 9.51
CA MET A 1 -14.37 2.32 8.70
C MET A 1 -13.82 1.29 7.69
N CYS A 2 -12.55 1.34 7.27
CA CYS A 2 -12.03 0.37 6.27
C CYS A 2 -11.03 -0.66 6.83
N ALA A 3 -11.51 -1.67 7.56
CA ALA A 3 -10.66 -2.72 8.17
C ALA A 3 -9.81 -3.49 7.14
N LYS A 4 -10.37 -3.80 5.96
CA LYS A 4 -9.63 -4.52 4.89
C LYS A 4 -8.43 -3.71 4.37
N ALA A 5 -8.62 -2.41 4.13
CA ALA A 5 -7.53 -1.53 3.68
C ALA A 5 -6.41 -1.47 4.73
N ARG A 6 -6.76 -1.40 6.02
CA ARG A 6 -5.79 -1.46 7.13
C ARG A 6 -5.02 -2.77 7.17
N THR A 7 -5.69 -3.90 6.94
CA THR A 7 -5.03 -5.21 6.89
C THR A 7 -4.01 -5.27 5.76
N ILE A 8 -4.37 -4.79 4.56
CA ILE A 8 -3.47 -4.75 3.39
C ILE A 8 -2.27 -3.84 3.67
N VAL A 9 -2.50 -2.59 4.09
CA VAL A 9 -1.41 -1.66 4.41
C VAL A 9 -0.55 -2.19 5.56
N GLY A 10 -1.17 -2.79 6.57
CA GLY A 10 -0.51 -3.42 7.69
C GLY A 10 0.37 -4.61 7.30
N TYR A 11 -0.05 -5.42 6.33
CA TYR A 11 0.76 -6.50 5.77
C TYR A 11 2.07 -5.96 5.18
N TYR A 12 1.99 -4.94 4.31
CA TYR A 12 3.18 -4.34 3.70
C TYR A 12 4.07 -3.59 4.70
N LYS A 13 3.51 -3.10 5.82
CA LYS A 13 4.31 -2.51 6.89
C LYS A 13 5.07 -3.54 7.73
N ARG A 14 4.45 -4.70 8.00
CA ARG A 14 5.06 -5.76 8.82
C ARG A 14 5.97 -6.68 8.02
N SER A 15 5.66 -6.92 6.75
CA SER A 15 6.40 -7.84 5.88
C SER A 15 7.50 -7.10 5.12
N SER A 16 8.76 -7.34 5.51
CA SER A 16 9.94 -6.86 4.78
C SER A 16 9.97 -7.40 3.35
N THR A 17 9.60 -8.68 3.17
CA THR A 17 9.52 -9.35 1.87
C THR A 17 8.43 -8.74 0.99
N GLY A 18 7.22 -8.54 1.53
CA GLY A 18 6.12 -7.90 0.79
C GLY A 18 6.45 -6.46 0.40
N ARG A 19 7.14 -5.72 1.28
CA ARG A 19 7.59 -4.35 0.98
C ARG A 19 8.62 -4.32 -0.15
N ALA A 20 9.59 -5.24 -0.15
CA ALA A 20 10.61 -5.33 -1.19
C ALA A 20 10.00 -5.64 -2.57
N ARG A 21 9.10 -6.63 -2.64
CA ARG A 21 8.39 -6.99 -3.88
C ARG A 21 7.55 -5.84 -4.42
N LEU A 22 6.81 -5.17 -3.53
CA LEU A 22 6.02 -4.01 -3.91
C LEU A 22 6.90 -2.86 -4.44
N GLN A 23 8.10 -2.67 -3.90
CA GLN A 23 9.05 -1.69 -4.45
C GLN A 23 9.56 -2.09 -5.84
N GLU A 24 9.84 -3.37 -6.07
CA GLU A 24 10.26 -3.86 -7.37
C GLU A 24 9.16 -3.68 -8.43
N ILE A 25 7.92 -4.01 -8.11
CA ILE A 25 6.77 -3.79 -8.99
C ILE A 25 6.56 -2.29 -9.27
N LYS A 26 6.76 -1.43 -8.28
CA LYS A 26 6.70 0.04 -8.50
C LYS A 26 7.78 0.54 -9.45
N LYS A 27 9.00 0.00 -9.36
CA LYS A 27 10.07 0.30 -10.31
C LYS A 27 9.70 -0.14 -11.72
N GLN A 28 9.12 -1.34 -11.87
CA GLN A 28 8.66 -1.86 -13.16
C GLN A 28 7.54 -1.01 -13.78
N LEU A 29 6.64 -0.46 -12.95
CA LEU A 29 5.56 0.42 -13.42
C LEU A 29 5.98 1.90 -13.57
N SER A 30 7.26 2.24 -13.38
CA SER A 30 7.77 3.61 -13.40
C SER A 30 6.92 4.58 -12.54
N VAL A 31 6.46 4.11 -11.38
CA VAL A 31 5.69 4.95 -10.45
C VAL A 31 6.66 5.85 -9.70
N ASP A 32 6.93 7.02 -10.26
CA ASP A 32 7.60 8.12 -9.57
C ASP A 32 6.55 9.02 -8.89
N PRO A 33 6.74 9.42 -7.62
CA PRO A 33 7.88 9.15 -6.71
C PRO A 33 7.83 7.76 -6.02
N PRO A 34 8.86 7.37 -5.21
CA PRO A 34 8.83 6.15 -4.39
C PRO A 34 7.81 6.30 -3.25
N LEU A 35 6.56 6.06 -3.61
CA LEU A 35 5.42 6.34 -2.78
C LEU A 35 5.15 5.14 -1.85
N GLU A 36 5.41 5.27 -0.55
CA GLU A 36 5.10 4.23 0.44
C GLU A 36 3.62 4.23 0.86
N LEU A 37 3.07 3.06 1.23
CA LEU A 37 1.72 2.94 1.78
C LEU A 37 1.67 3.60 3.16
N VAL A 38 0.64 4.42 3.39
CA VAL A 38 0.45 5.15 4.65
C VAL A 38 -0.66 4.47 5.43
N GLN A 39 -0.42 4.20 6.71
CA GLN A 39 -1.44 3.69 7.61
C GLN A 39 -2.20 4.86 8.24
N ASP A 40 -3.50 4.69 8.46
CA ASP A 40 -4.30 5.66 9.19
C ASP A 40 -3.87 5.74 10.68
N VAL A 41 -4.09 6.91 11.27
CA VAL A 41 -3.75 7.24 12.65
C VAL A 41 -4.99 7.87 13.28
N PRO A 42 -5.65 7.22 14.26
CA PRO A 42 -6.94 7.64 14.79
C PRO A 42 -7.01 9.11 15.26
N MET A 43 -5.89 9.62 15.78
CA MET A 43 -5.79 11.00 16.27
C MET A 43 -5.65 12.05 15.16
N ARG A 44 -5.41 11.65 13.90
CA ARG A 44 -5.28 12.55 12.75
C ARG A 44 -6.50 12.43 11.84
N TRP A 45 -7.32 13.48 11.80
CA TRP A 45 -8.60 13.52 11.08
C TRP A 45 -8.53 13.09 9.61
N ASN A 46 -7.45 13.43 8.90
CA ASN A 46 -7.30 13.13 7.47
C ASN A 46 -6.50 11.86 7.17
N SER A 47 -6.16 11.06 8.19
CA SER A 47 -5.27 9.91 8.02
C SER A 47 -5.95 8.73 7.30
N GLU A 48 -7.25 8.50 7.53
CA GLU A 48 -8.02 7.46 6.83
C GLU A 48 -8.18 7.81 5.35
N PHE A 49 -8.48 9.08 5.03
CA PHE A 49 -8.49 9.56 3.65
C PHE A 49 -7.12 9.43 2.97
N ALA A 50 -6.05 9.85 3.65
CA ALA A 50 -4.69 9.75 3.11
C ALA A 50 -4.28 8.30 2.83
N MET A 51 -4.62 7.36 3.71
CA MET A 51 -4.39 5.93 3.51
C MET A 51 -5.15 5.42 2.26
N LEU A 52 -6.44 5.75 2.13
CA LEU A 52 -7.26 5.29 1.01
C LEU A 52 -6.84 5.90 -0.33
N ALA A 53 -6.60 7.21 -0.37
CA ALA A 53 -6.09 7.90 -1.55
C ALA A 53 -4.74 7.31 -2.00
N ARG A 54 -3.90 6.92 -1.04
CA ARG A 54 -2.62 6.28 -1.31
C ARG A 54 -2.77 4.87 -1.86
N LEU A 55 -3.64 4.07 -1.26
CA LEU A 55 -3.96 2.73 -1.72
C LEU A 55 -4.52 2.76 -3.15
N LEU A 56 -5.38 3.74 -3.46
CA LEU A 56 -5.96 3.90 -4.80
C LEU A 56 -4.90 4.23 -5.86
N LYS A 57 -3.96 5.14 -5.54
CA LYS A 57 -2.83 5.46 -6.43
C LYS A 57 -1.93 4.25 -6.72
N LEU A 58 -1.80 3.36 -5.75
CA LEU A 58 -0.96 2.16 -5.84
C LEU A 58 -1.74 0.88 -6.15
N LYS A 59 -3.03 0.99 -6.52
CA LYS A 59 -3.91 -0.18 -6.69
C LYS A 59 -3.31 -1.20 -7.66
N THR A 60 -2.77 -0.72 -8.79
CA THR A 60 -2.24 -1.60 -9.85
C THR A 60 -1.05 -2.40 -9.34
N ALA A 61 -0.13 -1.75 -8.61
CA ALA A 61 1.03 -2.42 -8.03
C ALA A 61 0.64 -3.43 -6.94
N VAL A 62 -0.33 -3.07 -6.08
CA VAL A 62 -0.84 -3.96 -5.02
C VAL A 62 -1.58 -5.16 -5.61
N THR A 63 -2.41 -4.96 -6.64
CA THR A 63 -3.12 -6.05 -7.31
C THR A 63 -2.14 -7.03 -7.95
N ILE A 64 -1.12 -6.55 -8.68
CA ILE A 64 -0.10 -7.41 -9.30
C ILE A 64 0.62 -8.25 -8.24
N ASP A 65 1.03 -7.63 -7.13
CA ASP A 65 1.72 -8.34 -6.04
C ASP A 65 0.83 -9.41 -5.41
N LEU A 66 -0.44 -9.09 -5.12
CA LEU A 66 -1.40 -10.03 -4.53
C LEU A 66 -1.71 -11.19 -5.48
N THR A 67 -1.92 -10.93 -6.78
CA THR A 67 -2.18 -11.98 -7.78
C THR A 67 -0.99 -12.90 -8.04
N LYS A 68 0.24 -12.48 -7.70
CA LYS A 68 1.43 -13.34 -7.79
C LYS A 68 1.58 -14.27 -6.58
N ASN A 69 0.79 -14.06 -5.53
CA ASN A 69 0.93 -14.72 -4.23
C ASN A 69 -0.30 -15.58 -3.87
N ASP A 70 -1.28 -15.65 -4.77
CA ASP A 70 -2.32 -16.69 -4.86
C ASP A 70 -1.82 -17.84 -5.75
#